data_AF-A0A4D4KN92-F1
#
_entry.id   AF-A0A4D4KN92-F1
#
_cell.length_a   1.000
_cell.length_b   1.000
_cell.length_c   1.000
_cell.angle_alpha   90.00
_cell.angle_beta   90.00
_cell.angle_gamma   90.00
#
_symmetry.space_group_name_H-M   'P 1'
#
loop_
_entity.id
_entity.type
_entity.pdbx_description
1 polymer ?
#
loop_
_entity_poly.entity_id
_entity_poly.type
_entity_poly.pdbx_seq_one_letter_code
_entity_poly.pdbx_strand_id
1 'polypeptide(L)'
;MPARRSAASCCSPAARADSPGNNRISLNAGFLWQYLNNHEAGDDSRPVIPASKLRLLTAAAVRQCRGHDGGSATDGFLTDPTRCSFDPGRLRCAMDDRPSCLTDTQVRAARKMYAGARDPRTGRQVYPGWPVGSEAPVVDASGGVLSGWSKYWGTTEPARANFWRYWVFGDRNWWWNFDYHRDLRFARAKLGSIIDATDPDLRPFRRGGGKLLMYTGWADPVVSAYDTINYYRQVIRATSTGPAGSADSVRQTQRFARLFTVPGMTHCGGGPGPNVFDALGPVVRWVEQDIAPTEITATKYVNDDPTQGTALTRTLRPYPYGATRQGCA
;
A
#
# COMPACT_ATOMS: atom_id res chain seq x y z
N MET A 1 -14.51 -42.40 -36.75
CA MET A 1 -13.56 -41.83 -35.77
C MET A 1 -13.32 -40.37 -36.11
N PRO A 2 -13.95 -39.40 -35.43
CA PRO A 2 -13.70 -37.99 -35.72
C PRO A 2 -12.48 -37.50 -34.95
N ALA A 3 -11.71 -36.65 -35.63
CA ALA A 3 -10.41 -36.16 -35.25
C ALA A 3 -10.37 -35.50 -33.86
N ARG A 4 -9.33 -35.83 -33.09
CA ARG A 4 -8.93 -35.10 -31.90
C ARG A 4 -8.70 -33.65 -32.30
N ARG A 5 -9.48 -32.73 -31.74
CA ARG A 5 -9.12 -31.31 -31.71
C ARG A 5 -7.78 -31.22 -30.97
N SER A 6 -6.73 -30.91 -31.71
CA SER A 6 -5.46 -30.46 -31.14
C SER A 6 -5.79 -29.27 -30.24
N ALA A 7 -5.61 -29.44 -28.93
CA ALA A 7 -5.69 -28.35 -27.99
C ALA A 7 -4.55 -27.39 -28.36
N ALA A 8 -4.91 -26.27 -28.99
CA ALA A 8 -4.04 -25.11 -28.98
C ALA A 8 -3.67 -24.88 -27.51
N SER A 9 -2.38 -25.02 -27.20
CA SER A 9 -1.79 -24.63 -25.93
C SER A 9 -2.09 -23.15 -25.72
N CYS A 10 -3.25 -22.86 -25.13
CA CYS A 10 -3.59 -21.51 -24.72
C CYS A 10 -2.65 -21.23 -23.56
N CYS A 11 -1.71 -20.31 -23.73
CA CYS A 11 -0.88 -19.83 -22.63
C CYS A 11 -1.81 -19.42 -21.49
N SER A 12 -1.73 -20.14 -20.37
CA SER A 12 -2.47 -19.81 -19.16
C SER A 12 -2.11 -18.36 -18.74
N PRO A 13 -3.08 -17.50 -18.41
CA PRO A 13 -2.79 -16.11 -18.08
C PRO A 13 -1.85 -15.97 -16.86
N ALA A 14 -0.77 -15.21 -17.01
CA ALA A 14 0.15 -14.88 -15.93
C ALA A 14 0.02 -13.39 -15.59
N ALA A 15 -0.14 -13.06 -14.30
CA ALA A 15 -0.18 -11.67 -13.86
C ALA A 15 0.70 -11.46 -12.63
N ARG A 16 1.48 -10.37 -12.68
CA ARG A 16 2.20 -9.78 -11.54
C ARG A 16 1.65 -8.38 -11.31
N ALA A 17 1.25 -8.08 -10.08
CA ALA A 17 0.69 -6.78 -9.71
C ALA A 17 1.43 -6.17 -8.51
N ASP A 18 2.08 -5.04 -8.75
CA ASP A 18 3.04 -4.45 -7.82
C ASP A 18 2.47 -3.16 -7.25
N SER A 19 2.24 -3.12 -5.93
CA SER A 19 1.64 -1.99 -5.20
C SER A 19 0.46 -1.37 -5.97
N PRO A 20 -0.57 -2.17 -6.30
CA PRO A 20 -1.53 -1.83 -7.34
C PRO A 20 -2.41 -0.64 -6.93
N GLY A 21 -2.35 0.44 -7.70
CA GLY A 21 -3.27 1.58 -7.56
C GLY A 21 -4.64 1.32 -8.19
N ASN A 22 -5.23 0.15 -7.92
CA ASN A 22 -6.40 -0.37 -8.62
C ASN A 22 -7.71 0.35 -8.25
N ASN A 23 -7.82 0.88 -7.04
CA ASN A 23 -8.91 1.75 -6.58
C ASN A 23 -8.60 3.22 -6.92
N ARG A 24 -8.47 3.53 -8.21
CA ARG A 24 -7.82 4.75 -8.72
C ARG A 24 -8.53 6.03 -8.27
N ILE A 25 -9.86 6.07 -8.35
CA ILE A 25 -10.63 7.25 -7.95
C ILE A 25 -10.46 7.52 -6.45
N SER A 26 -10.62 6.49 -5.62
CA SER A 26 -10.53 6.65 -4.16
C SER A 26 -9.09 6.93 -3.71
N LEU A 27 -8.09 6.33 -4.37
CA LEU A 27 -6.68 6.62 -4.15
C LEU A 27 -6.36 8.10 -4.41
N ASN A 28 -6.81 8.67 -5.54
CA ASN A 28 -6.63 10.09 -5.84
C ASN A 28 -7.36 10.99 -4.84
N ALA A 29 -8.51 10.55 -4.31
CA ALA A 29 -9.20 11.24 -3.22
C ALA A 29 -8.43 11.17 -1.89
N GLY A 30 -7.69 10.08 -1.67
CA GLY A 30 -6.76 9.90 -0.56
C GLY A 30 -5.58 10.87 -0.62
N PHE A 31 -4.98 11.08 -1.79
CA PHE A 31 -3.93 12.11 -1.95
C PHE A 31 -4.44 13.52 -1.67
N LEU A 32 -5.63 13.85 -2.18
CA LEU A 32 -6.28 15.12 -1.84
C LEU A 32 -6.52 15.26 -0.33
N TRP A 33 -6.94 14.18 0.33
CA TRP A 33 -7.20 14.19 1.77
C TRP A 33 -5.92 14.51 2.54
N GLN A 34 -4.81 13.91 2.12
CA GLN A 34 -3.50 14.20 2.69
C GLN A 34 -3.11 15.67 2.50
N TYR A 35 -3.26 16.19 1.29
CA TYR A 35 -2.97 17.59 1.00
C TYR A 35 -3.83 18.55 1.85
N LEU A 36 -5.16 18.40 1.84
CA LEU A 36 -6.10 19.29 2.55
C LEU A 36 -5.95 19.25 4.07
N ASN A 37 -5.47 18.13 4.63
CA ASN A 37 -5.26 18.01 6.07
C ASN A 37 -3.83 18.33 6.51
N ASN A 38 -2.94 18.60 5.55
CA ASN A 38 -1.60 19.11 5.79
C ASN A 38 -1.44 20.58 5.40
N HIS A 39 -2.52 21.26 5.02
CA HIS A 39 -2.53 22.69 4.70
C HIS A 39 -3.68 23.39 5.42
N GLU A 40 -3.51 24.69 5.67
CA GLU A 40 -4.64 25.53 6.08
C GLU A 40 -5.54 25.80 4.87
N ALA A 41 -6.85 25.92 5.11
CA ALA A 41 -7.81 26.06 4.03
C ALA A 41 -7.56 27.35 3.25
N GLY A 42 -7.26 27.24 1.95
CA GLY A 42 -6.96 28.38 1.08
C GLY A 42 -5.49 28.84 1.12
N ASP A 43 -4.62 28.18 1.88
CA ASP A 43 -3.18 28.46 1.92
C ASP A 43 -2.38 27.24 1.44
N ASP A 44 -1.78 27.34 0.25
CA ASP A 44 -0.91 26.33 -0.36
C ASP A 44 0.58 26.61 -0.14
N SER A 45 0.92 27.67 0.60
CA SER A 45 2.30 28.13 0.75
C SER A 45 3.08 27.34 1.81
N ARG A 46 2.40 26.78 2.81
CA ARG A 46 3.05 26.14 3.97
C ARG A 46 2.33 24.88 4.44
N PRO A 47 3.03 23.73 4.52
CA PRO A 47 2.47 22.53 5.13
C PRO A 47 2.46 22.62 6.66
N VAL A 48 1.39 22.12 7.28
CA VAL A 48 1.23 21.97 8.74
C VAL A 48 2.34 21.08 9.32
N ILE A 49 2.57 19.92 8.72
CA ILE A 49 3.70 19.03 9.04
C ILE A 49 4.78 19.23 7.97
N PRO A 50 5.89 19.92 8.28
CA PRO A 50 6.99 20.08 7.34
C PRO A 50 7.74 18.76 7.14
N ALA A 51 8.36 18.61 5.97
CA ALA A 51 9.11 17.41 5.59
C ALA A 51 10.21 17.03 6.60
N SER A 52 10.80 18.02 7.28
CA SER A 52 11.84 17.84 8.30
C SER A 52 11.39 16.99 9.49
N LYS A 53 10.08 16.90 9.76
CA LYS A 53 9.53 16.14 10.89
C LYS A 53 9.07 14.73 10.55
N LEU A 54 9.05 14.34 9.28
CA LEU A 54 8.55 13.02 8.89
C LEU A 54 9.45 11.89 9.42
N ARG A 55 10.77 12.13 9.48
CA ARG A 55 11.71 11.19 10.09
C ARG A 55 11.45 10.98 11.59
N LEU A 56 10.99 12.02 12.31
CA LEU A 56 10.62 11.90 13.71
C LEU A 56 9.43 10.94 13.89
N LEU A 57 8.39 11.07 13.06
CA LEU A 57 7.21 10.20 13.07
C LEU A 57 7.61 8.74 12.83
N THR A 58 8.29 8.44 11.72
CA THR A 58 8.74 7.08 11.39
C THR A 58 9.61 6.50 12.49
N ALA A 59 10.60 7.25 12.98
CA ALA A 59 11.51 6.76 14.00
C ALA A 59 10.79 6.48 15.32
N ALA A 60 9.77 7.27 15.69
CA ALA A 60 8.97 7.02 16.88
C ALA A 60 8.10 5.76 16.76
N ALA A 61 7.45 5.57 15.60
CA ALA A 61 6.67 4.37 15.33
C ALA A 61 7.54 3.11 15.34
N VAL A 62 8.69 3.14 14.64
CA VAL A 62 9.66 2.03 14.61
C VAL A 62 10.17 1.71 16.00
N ARG A 63 10.59 2.71 16.79
CA ARG A 63 11.06 2.50 18.17
C ARG A 63 10.00 1.85 19.06
N GLN A 64 8.73 2.23 18.91
CA GLN A 64 7.65 1.69 19.74
C GLN A 64 7.33 0.23 19.40
N CYS A 65 7.41 -0.14 18.11
CA CYS A 65 6.76 -1.36 17.62
C CYS A 65 7.72 -2.44 17.10
N ARG A 66 8.97 -2.11 16.72
CA ARG A 66 9.92 -3.10 16.24
C ARG A 66 10.12 -4.22 17.25
N GLY A 67 10.21 -5.47 16.79
CA GLY A 67 10.35 -6.65 17.64
C GLY A 67 9.03 -7.17 18.22
N HIS A 68 7.96 -6.39 18.16
CA HIS A 68 6.60 -6.80 18.56
C HIS A 68 5.64 -6.86 17.36
N ASP A 69 6.04 -6.27 16.23
CA ASP A 69 5.37 -6.28 14.95
C ASP A 69 5.61 -7.55 14.12
N GLY A 70 6.15 -8.61 14.74
CA GLY A 70 6.52 -9.87 14.09
C GLY A 70 7.89 -9.84 13.40
N GLY A 71 8.63 -8.73 13.50
CA GLY A 71 10.01 -8.59 13.01
C GLY A 71 11.07 -8.71 14.10
N SER A 72 12.30 -8.33 13.77
CA SER A 72 13.42 -8.28 14.73
C SER A 72 13.40 -6.98 15.53
N ALA A 73 13.83 -7.04 16.80
CA ALA A 73 14.03 -5.86 17.64
C ALA A 73 15.14 -4.91 17.11
N THR A 74 16.02 -5.42 16.23
CA THR A 74 17.10 -4.64 15.60
C THR A 74 16.68 -3.98 14.30
N ASP A 75 15.48 -4.25 13.79
CA ASP A 75 15.04 -3.69 12.51
C ASP A 75 14.88 -2.16 12.59
N GLY A 76 15.25 -1.49 11.48
CA GLY A 76 15.07 -0.04 11.28
C GLY A 76 13.71 0.31 10.63
N PHE A 77 12.79 -0.64 10.56
CA PHE A 77 11.51 -0.57 9.87
C PHE A 77 10.48 -1.46 10.57
N LEU A 78 9.22 -1.35 10.13
CA LEU A 78 8.15 -2.22 10.62
C LEU A 78 7.89 -3.40 9.66
N THR A 79 7.76 -4.60 10.23
CA THR A 79 7.43 -5.86 9.58
C THR A 79 5.93 -6.00 9.33
N ASP A 80 5.10 -5.65 10.31
CA ASP A 80 3.64 -5.63 10.18
C ASP A 80 3.07 -4.44 10.97
N PRO A 81 2.89 -3.27 10.33
CA PRO A 81 2.31 -2.08 10.96
C PRO A 81 0.90 -2.31 11.54
N THR A 82 0.18 -3.36 11.16
CA THR A 82 -1.15 -3.66 11.76
C THR A 82 -1.07 -4.02 13.24
N ARG A 83 0.11 -4.44 13.70
CA ARG A 83 0.39 -4.79 15.10
C ARG A 83 0.91 -3.60 15.90
N CYS A 84 1.12 -2.45 15.26
CA CYS A 84 1.65 -1.26 15.88
C CYS A 84 0.53 -0.31 16.31
N SER A 85 0.43 -0.04 17.60
CA SER A 85 -0.52 0.91 18.19
C SER A 85 0.08 2.32 18.39
N PHE A 86 1.02 2.72 17.53
CA PHE A 86 1.65 4.03 17.60
C PHE A 86 0.61 5.15 17.41
N ASP A 87 0.62 6.11 18.33
CA ASP A 87 -0.18 7.34 18.23
C ASP A 87 0.77 8.55 18.25
N PRO A 88 0.66 9.48 17.28
CA PRO A 88 1.57 10.63 17.19
C PRO A 88 1.42 11.62 18.34
N GLY A 89 0.35 11.54 19.15
CA GLY A 89 0.17 12.37 20.35
C GLY A 89 1.24 12.15 21.41
N ARG A 90 1.96 11.01 21.37
CA ARG A 90 3.16 10.78 22.20
C ARG A 90 4.32 11.72 21.88
N LEU A 91 4.31 12.35 20.70
CA LEU A 91 5.32 13.33 20.28
C LEU A 91 4.87 14.77 20.54
N ARG A 92 3.76 15.00 21.24
CA ARG A 92 3.23 16.34 21.48
C ARG A 92 4.26 17.25 22.15
N CYS A 93 4.44 18.46 21.61
CA CYS A 93 5.28 19.48 22.22
C CYS A 93 4.73 19.91 23.58
N ALA A 94 5.61 20.06 24.58
CA ALA A 94 5.23 20.60 25.90
C ALA A 94 5.04 22.13 25.86
N MET A 95 5.78 22.81 24.99
CA MET A 95 5.72 24.26 24.77
C MET A 95 5.81 24.54 23.25
N ASP A 96 6.71 25.43 22.84
CA ASP A 96 6.88 25.84 21.45
C ASP A 96 7.21 24.70 20.48
N ASP A 97 6.98 24.99 19.21
CA ASP A 97 7.30 24.05 18.16
C ASP A 97 8.81 23.79 18.05
N ARG A 98 9.22 22.52 18.05
CA ARG A 98 10.62 22.10 17.92
C ARG A 98 10.77 20.95 16.92
N PRO A 99 11.99 20.75 16.36
CA PRO A 99 12.26 19.63 15.46
C PRO A 99 12.01 18.24 16.08
N SER A 100 12.01 18.14 17.41
CA SER A 100 11.88 16.89 18.16
C SER A 100 10.45 16.57 18.65
N CYS A 101 9.46 17.40 18.33
CA CYS A 101 8.08 17.21 18.76
C CYS A 101 7.07 17.65 17.68
N LEU A 102 5.79 17.42 17.94
CA LEU A 102 4.67 17.83 17.09
C LEU A 102 3.74 18.77 17.86
N THR A 103 3.37 19.90 17.28
CA THR A 103 2.30 20.75 17.83
C THR A 103 0.97 20.00 17.80
N ASP A 104 -0.03 20.50 18.53
CA ASP A 104 -1.36 19.90 18.50
C ASP A 104 -1.98 19.85 17.10
N THR A 105 -1.74 20.87 16.28
CA THR A 105 -2.19 20.91 14.89
C THR A 105 -1.48 19.84 14.05
N GLN A 106 -0.16 19.66 14.24
CA GLN A 106 0.62 18.61 13.58
C GLN A 106 0.18 17.20 14.01
N VAL A 107 -0.10 16.98 15.30
CA VAL A 107 -0.64 15.70 15.80
C VAL A 107 -2.00 15.39 15.17
N ARG A 108 -2.91 16.37 15.11
CA ARG A 108 -4.22 16.21 14.47
C ARG A 108 -4.09 15.90 12.99
N ALA A 109 -3.22 16.61 12.27
CA ALA A 109 -2.93 16.34 10.87
C ALA A 109 -2.46 14.89 10.71
N ALA A 110 -1.42 14.45 11.43
CA ALA A 110 -0.88 13.08 11.34
C ALA A 110 -1.95 12.00 11.61
N ARG A 111 -2.80 12.18 12.62
CA ARG A 111 -3.91 11.23 12.92
C ARG A 111 -4.88 11.09 11.74
N LYS A 112 -5.20 12.19 11.04
CA LYS A 112 -6.08 12.14 9.86
C LYS A 112 -5.45 11.37 8.69
N MET A 113 -4.12 11.33 8.62
CA MET A 113 -3.36 10.62 7.57
C MET A 113 -3.40 9.11 7.81
N TYR A 114 -3.19 8.69 9.06
CA TYR A 114 -3.32 7.31 9.48
C TYR A 114 -4.78 6.81 9.43
N ALA A 115 -5.77 7.69 9.67
CA ALA A 115 -7.19 7.33 9.56
C ALA A 115 -7.69 7.23 8.11
N GLY A 116 -7.09 8.00 7.19
CA GLY A 116 -7.47 8.04 5.78
C GLY A 116 -8.72 8.86 5.48
N ALA A 117 -9.02 8.97 4.18
CA ALA A 117 -10.12 9.77 3.69
C ALA A 117 -11.48 9.17 4.08
N ARG A 118 -12.36 10.02 4.61
CA ARG A 118 -13.75 9.68 4.92
C ARG A 118 -14.68 10.70 4.30
N ASP A 119 -15.86 10.24 3.92
CA ASP A 119 -16.96 11.11 3.56
C ASP A 119 -17.50 11.80 4.83
N PRO A 120 -17.37 13.13 4.98
CA PRO A 120 -17.81 13.83 6.18
C PRO A 120 -19.32 13.74 6.44
N ARG A 121 -20.14 13.53 5.39
CA ARG A 121 -21.60 13.44 5.54
C ARG A 121 -22.05 12.08 6.06
N THR A 122 -21.36 11.01 5.67
CA THR A 122 -21.78 9.63 5.95
C THR A 122 -20.86 8.89 6.92
N GLY A 123 -19.66 9.42 7.18
CA GLY A 123 -18.61 8.77 7.97
C GLY A 123 -17.92 7.60 7.27
N ARG A 124 -18.38 7.22 6.05
CA ARG A 124 -17.89 6.06 5.32
C ARG A 124 -16.43 6.26 4.90
N GLN A 125 -15.61 5.22 5.06
CA GLN A 125 -14.24 5.22 4.53
C GLN A 125 -14.29 5.33 3.01
N VAL A 126 -13.56 6.31 2.48
CA VAL A 126 -13.33 6.50 1.04
C VAL A 126 -12.08 5.74 0.62
N TYR A 127 -10.97 5.98 1.31
CA TYR A 127 -9.68 5.34 1.06
C TYR A 127 -8.97 5.16 2.41
N PRO A 128 -8.37 3.98 2.70
CA PRO A 128 -7.70 3.77 3.98
C PRO A 128 -6.52 4.74 4.16
N GLY A 129 -6.14 4.98 5.41
CA GLY A 129 -4.97 5.78 5.71
C GLY A 129 -3.67 5.07 5.32
N TRP A 130 -2.55 5.74 5.50
CA TRP A 130 -1.25 5.16 5.23
C TRP A 130 -0.71 4.44 6.46
N PRO A 131 -0.04 3.27 6.31
CA PRO A 131 0.54 2.58 7.45
C PRO A 131 1.59 3.44 8.16
N VAL A 132 1.67 3.30 9.49
CA VAL A 132 2.79 3.86 10.26
C VAL A 132 4.11 3.27 9.75
N GLY A 133 5.15 4.09 9.70
CA GLY A 133 6.44 3.74 9.11
C GLY A 133 6.60 4.11 7.63
N SER A 134 5.56 4.67 6.98
CA SER A 134 5.61 5.15 5.59
C SER A 134 5.92 6.65 5.45
N GLU A 135 6.18 7.36 6.55
CA GLU A 135 6.21 8.83 6.58
C GLU A 135 7.50 9.40 6.01
N ALA A 136 8.64 8.87 6.46
CA ALA A 136 9.96 9.43 6.23
C ALA A 136 10.35 9.46 4.75
N PRO A 137 11.05 10.53 4.31
CA PRO A 137 11.57 10.58 2.96
C PRO A 137 12.75 9.62 2.77
N VAL A 138 12.71 8.87 1.67
CA VAL A 138 13.88 8.19 1.11
C VAL A 138 14.54 9.17 0.16
N VAL A 139 15.82 9.44 0.40
CA VAL A 139 16.61 10.40 -0.39
C VAL A 139 17.73 9.67 -1.12
N ASP A 140 18.00 10.07 -2.36
CA ASP A 140 19.17 9.60 -3.09
C ASP A 140 20.44 10.35 -2.65
N ALA A 141 21.60 9.92 -3.19
CA ALA A 141 22.90 10.51 -2.89
C ALA A 141 23.03 11.99 -3.29
N SER A 142 22.20 12.47 -4.22
CA SER A 142 22.14 13.88 -4.63
C SER A 142 21.22 14.72 -3.76
N GLY A 143 20.54 14.10 -2.78
CA GLY A 143 19.56 14.76 -1.92
C GLY A 143 18.15 14.78 -2.50
N GLY A 144 17.91 14.14 -3.65
CA GLY A 144 16.61 14.04 -4.27
C GLY A 144 15.65 13.14 -3.49
N VAL A 145 14.40 13.59 -3.27
CA VAL A 145 13.38 12.81 -2.56
C VAL A 145 12.74 11.78 -3.51
N LEU A 146 13.14 10.53 -3.36
CA LEU A 146 12.62 9.40 -4.14
C LEU A 146 11.20 9.01 -3.68
N SER A 147 11.01 8.94 -2.37
CA SER A 147 9.80 8.43 -1.71
C SER A 147 9.54 9.17 -0.39
N GLY A 148 8.34 9.04 0.18
CA GLY A 148 7.92 9.62 1.46
C GLY A 148 6.70 10.55 1.31
N TRP A 149 6.04 10.85 2.42
CA TRP A 149 4.79 11.63 2.41
C TRP A 149 4.97 13.04 1.82
N SER A 150 6.13 13.69 2.06
CA SER A 150 6.44 15.04 1.57
C SER A 150 6.25 15.22 0.06
N LYS A 151 6.39 14.16 -0.73
CA LYS A 151 6.20 14.17 -2.19
C LYS A 151 4.73 14.31 -2.63
N TYR A 152 3.79 14.00 -1.74
CA TYR A 152 2.36 13.91 -2.07
C TYR A 152 1.49 14.97 -1.41
N TRP A 153 1.98 15.54 -0.30
CA TRP A 153 1.16 16.37 0.59
C TRP A 153 1.82 17.68 1.05
N GLY A 154 3.04 17.97 0.56
CA GLY A 154 3.88 19.08 1.01
C GLY A 154 4.27 20.00 -0.14
N THR A 155 3.55 19.88 -1.26
CA THR A 155 3.65 20.67 -2.47
C THR A 155 2.66 21.82 -2.44
N THR A 156 2.75 22.76 -3.39
CA THR A 156 1.79 23.87 -3.54
C THR A 156 0.50 23.48 -4.27
N GLU A 157 0.40 22.25 -4.76
CA GLU A 157 -0.80 21.72 -5.40
C GLU A 157 -1.00 20.27 -4.94
N PRO A 158 -2.24 19.76 -4.78
CA PRO A 158 -2.46 18.36 -4.43
C PRO A 158 -1.83 17.43 -5.45
N ALA A 159 -1.20 16.35 -4.97
CA ALA A 159 -0.72 15.31 -5.85
C ALA A 159 -1.85 14.76 -6.72
N ARG A 160 -1.55 14.55 -8.01
CA ARG A 160 -2.50 14.09 -9.03
C ARG A 160 -3.63 15.10 -9.32
N ALA A 161 -3.44 16.40 -9.09
CA ALA A 161 -4.44 17.42 -9.42
C ALA A 161 -4.99 17.34 -10.85
N ASN A 162 -4.12 17.01 -11.82
CA ASN A 162 -4.48 16.87 -13.23
C ASN A 162 -5.50 15.75 -13.51
N PHE A 163 -5.58 14.73 -12.65
CA PHE A 163 -6.64 13.71 -12.75
C PHE A 163 -8.02 14.35 -12.59
N TRP A 164 -8.21 15.12 -11.51
CA TRP A 164 -9.48 15.80 -11.23
C TRP A 164 -9.74 16.95 -12.19
N ARG A 165 -8.72 17.77 -12.45
CA ARG A 165 -8.79 18.92 -13.36
C ARG A 165 -9.22 18.53 -14.77
N TYR A 166 -8.56 17.56 -15.39
CA TYR A 166 -8.81 17.28 -16.81
C TYR A 166 -9.84 16.18 -17.05
N TRP A 167 -9.91 15.16 -16.18
CA TRP A 167 -10.76 14.00 -16.44
C TRP A 167 -12.12 14.11 -15.76
N VAL A 168 -12.20 14.83 -14.63
CA VAL A 168 -13.42 14.94 -13.84
C VAL A 168 -14.11 16.29 -14.08
N PHE A 169 -13.52 17.40 -13.66
CA PHE A 169 -14.22 18.70 -13.53
C PHE A 169 -14.01 19.68 -14.68
N GLY A 170 -12.86 19.66 -15.36
CA GLY A 170 -12.47 20.75 -16.26
C GLY A 170 -12.06 22.04 -15.55
N ASP A 171 -11.88 22.01 -14.23
CA ASP A 171 -11.59 23.18 -13.39
C ASP A 171 -10.14 23.16 -12.88
N ARG A 172 -9.46 24.32 -12.94
CA ARG A 172 -8.08 24.47 -12.48
C ARG A 172 -7.93 24.57 -10.97
N ASN A 173 -8.94 25.07 -10.24
CA ASN A 173 -8.86 25.38 -8.81
C ASN A 173 -9.86 24.57 -7.97
N TRP A 174 -10.09 23.33 -8.36
CA TRP A 174 -11.18 22.47 -7.89
C TRP A 174 -11.05 22.01 -6.42
N TRP A 175 -9.83 21.95 -5.86
CA TRP A 175 -9.56 21.15 -4.66
C TRP A 175 -10.05 21.76 -3.35
N TRP A 176 -10.05 23.08 -3.21
CA TRP A 176 -10.49 23.74 -1.97
C TRP A 176 -12.00 23.61 -1.72
N ASN A 177 -12.77 23.43 -2.80
CA ASN A 177 -14.23 23.28 -2.74
C ASN A 177 -14.67 21.82 -2.96
N PHE A 178 -13.73 20.87 -2.88
CA PHE A 178 -14.01 19.47 -3.15
C PHE A 178 -14.90 18.85 -2.06
N ASP A 179 -15.98 18.23 -2.50
CA ASP A 179 -16.97 17.58 -1.67
C ASP A 179 -16.85 16.06 -1.81
N TYR A 180 -16.30 15.40 -0.78
CA TYR A 180 -16.08 13.94 -0.77
C TYR A 180 -17.35 13.10 -1.01
N HIS A 181 -18.54 13.63 -0.80
CA HIS A 181 -19.78 12.89 -1.04
C HIS A 181 -20.30 13.09 -2.47
N ARG A 182 -20.43 14.35 -2.90
CA ARG A 182 -20.96 14.73 -4.21
C ARG A 182 -19.97 14.40 -5.31
N ASP A 183 -18.73 14.84 -5.15
CA ASP A 183 -17.75 14.84 -6.22
C ASP A 183 -17.17 13.44 -6.47
N LEU A 184 -17.05 12.62 -5.43
CA LEU A 184 -16.71 11.21 -5.60
C LEU A 184 -17.82 10.41 -6.27
N ARG A 185 -19.09 10.72 -5.99
CA ARG A 185 -20.21 10.08 -6.67
C ARG A 185 -20.18 10.42 -8.16
N PHE A 186 -19.99 11.69 -8.49
CA PHE A 186 -19.85 12.16 -9.86
C PHE A 186 -18.66 11.50 -10.57
N ALA A 187 -17.48 11.50 -9.97
CA ALA A 187 -16.28 10.90 -10.56
C ALA A 187 -16.42 9.40 -10.78
N ARG A 188 -17.01 8.66 -9.83
CA ARG A 188 -17.26 7.22 -9.96
C ARG A 188 -18.25 6.91 -11.09
N ALA A 189 -19.32 7.69 -11.21
CA ALA A 189 -20.27 7.52 -12.31
C ALA A 189 -19.63 7.80 -13.67
N LYS A 190 -18.73 8.79 -13.74
CA LYS A 190 -18.06 9.21 -14.99
C LYS A 190 -16.92 8.30 -15.42
N LEU A 191 -16.08 7.84 -14.49
CA LEU A 191 -14.79 7.18 -14.80
C LEU A 191 -14.66 5.78 -14.20
N GLY A 192 -15.49 5.38 -13.24
CA GLY A 192 -15.27 4.17 -12.44
C GLY A 192 -15.12 2.91 -13.28
N SER A 193 -15.98 2.71 -14.28
CA SER A 193 -15.92 1.54 -15.18
C SER A 193 -14.72 1.55 -16.14
N ILE A 194 -14.00 2.67 -16.25
CA ILE A 194 -12.88 2.83 -17.19
C ILE A 194 -11.56 2.66 -16.46
N ILE A 195 -11.43 3.18 -15.23
CA ILE A 195 -10.14 3.33 -14.57
C ILE A 195 -9.98 2.52 -13.29
N ASP A 196 -11.08 2.14 -12.62
CA ASP A 196 -10.99 1.37 -11.38
C ASP A 196 -10.95 -0.13 -11.73
N ALA A 197 -9.90 -0.81 -11.28
CA ALA A 197 -9.74 -2.26 -11.40
C ALA A 197 -10.06 -2.94 -10.05
N THR A 198 -11.30 -2.76 -9.59
CA THR A 198 -11.72 -3.14 -8.23
C THR A 198 -12.64 -4.36 -8.16
N ASP A 199 -12.96 -5.01 -9.28
CA ASP A 199 -13.78 -6.23 -9.31
C ASP A 199 -13.06 -7.38 -8.57
N PRO A 200 -13.59 -7.87 -7.44
CA PRO A 200 -12.97 -8.95 -6.70
C PRO A 200 -13.26 -10.34 -7.28
N ASP A 201 -14.23 -10.48 -8.21
CA ASP A 201 -14.59 -11.76 -8.78
C ASP A 201 -13.61 -12.21 -9.86
N LEU A 202 -12.49 -12.77 -9.42
CA LEU A 202 -11.47 -13.33 -10.30
C LEU A 202 -11.77 -14.79 -10.71
N ARG A 203 -13.00 -15.30 -10.53
CA ARG A 203 -13.36 -16.67 -10.95
C ARG A 203 -13.18 -16.90 -12.46
N PRO A 204 -13.48 -15.95 -13.37
CA PRO A 204 -13.18 -16.13 -14.79
C PRO A 204 -11.68 -16.28 -15.07
N PHE A 205 -10.84 -15.44 -14.45
CA PHE A 205 -9.38 -15.52 -14.53
C PHE A 205 -8.86 -16.89 -14.05
N ARG A 206 -9.37 -17.36 -12.89
CA ARG A 206 -9.06 -18.70 -12.37
C ARG A 206 -9.48 -19.82 -13.33
N ARG A 207 -10.68 -19.74 -13.92
CA ARG A 207 -11.20 -20.74 -14.87
C ARG A 207 -10.35 -20.84 -16.14
N GLY A 208 -9.72 -19.74 -16.55
CA GLY A 208 -8.73 -19.73 -17.64
C GLY A 208 -7.35 -20.28 -17.27
N GLY A 209 -7.17 -20.84 -16.06
CA GLY A 209 -5.87 -21.32 -15.58
C GLY A 209 -4.95 -20.21 -15.04
N GLY A 210 -5.49 -18.99 -14.86
CA GLY A 210 -4.67 -17.82 -14.55
C GLY A 210 -4.01 -17.88 -13.17
N LYS A 211 -2.78 -17.39 -13.06
CA LYS A 211 -2.04 -17.24 -11.80
C LYS A 211 -1.67 -15.77 -11.55
N LEU A 212 -1.95 -15.30 -10.34
CA LEU A 212 -1.74 -13.91 -9.91
C LEU A 212 -0.81 -13.87 -8.70
N LEU A 213 0.32 -13.18 -8.84
CA LEU A 213 1.16 -12.77 -7.72
C LEU A 213 1.02 -11.27 -7.52
N MET A 214 0.63 -10.89 -6.31
CA MET A 214 0.55 -9.51 -5.88
C MET A 214 1.62 -9.24 -4.85
N TYR A 215 2.19 -8.03 -4.82
CA TYR A 215 2.90 -7.58 -3.64
C TYR A 215 2.68 -6.11 -3.33
N THR A 216 2.89 -5.73 -2.06
CA THR A 216 2.85 -4.33 -1.62
C THR A 216 3.89 -4.09 -0.52
N GLY A 217 4.54 -2.92 -0.54
CA GLY A 217 5.45 -2.49 0.50
C GLY A 217 4.71 -1.91 1.70
N TRP A 218 5.09 -2.31 2.92
CA TRP A 218 4.45 -1.77 4.12
C TRP A 218 4.74 -0.29 4.36
N ALA A 219 5.87 0.21 3.86
CA ALA A 219 6.26 1.61 3.96
C ALA A 219 5.89 2.41 2.69
N ASP A 220 5.00 1.90 1.84
CA ASP A 220 4.57 2.57 0.61
C ASP A 220 3.79 3.87 0.91
N PRO A 221 4.32 5.06 0.53
CA PRO A 221 3.65 6.35 0.73
C PRO A 221 2.69 6.73 -0.41
N VAL A 222 2.58 5.89 -1.43
CA VAL A 222 1.81 6.14 -2.66
C VAL A 222 0.53 5.34 -2.63
N VAL A 223 0.63 4.01 -2.54
CA VAL A 223 -0.53 3.12 -2.44
C VAL A 223 -0.52 2.50 -1.07
N SER A 224 -1.45 2.94 -0.21
CA SER A 224 -1.61 2.33 1.11
C SER A 224 -1.70 0.80 1.00
N ALA A 225 -0.80 0.10 1.70
CA ALA A 225 -0.81 -1.36 1.76
C ALA A 225 -2.15 -1.90 2.29
N TYR A 226 -2.87 -1.13 3.11
CA TYR A 226 -4.21 -1.50 3.57
C TYR A 226 -5.23 -1.62 2.43
N ASP A 227 -5.14 -0.81 1.38
CA ASP A 227 -6.06 -0.89 0.23
C ASP A 227 -5.83 -2.20 -0.55
N THR A 228 -4.56 -2.51 -0.84
CA THR A 228 -4.17 -3.78 -1.48
C THR A 228 -4.63 -4.99 -0.67
N ILE A 229 -4.42 -4.98 0.65
CA ILE A 229 -4.86 -6.06 1.55
C ILE A 229 -6.38 -6.16 1.58
N ASN A 230 -7.09 -5.03 1.61
CA ASN A 230 -8.55 -5.01 1.60
C ASN A 230 -9.12 -5.55 0.29
N TYR A 231 -8.52 -5.21 -0.85
CA TYR A 231 -8.88 -5.80 -2.14
C TYR A 231 -8.63 -7.32 -2.16
N TYR A 232 -7.45 -7.77 -1.72
CA TYR A 232 -7.17 -9.21 -1.66
C TYR A 232 -8.13 -9.98 -0.75
N ARG A 233 -8.53 -9.39 0.38
CA ARG A 233 -9.59 -9.94 1.24
C ARG A 233 -10.95 -10.01 0.54
N GLN A 234 -11.28 -9.05 -0.33
CA GLN A 234 -12.49 -9.11 -1.17
C GLN A 234 -12.39 -10.23 -2.19
N VAL A 235 -11.23 -10.41 -2.84
CA VAL A 235 -10.98 -11.54 -3.76
C VAL A 235 -11.17 -12.88 -3.05
N ILE A 236 -10.64 -13.04 -1.83
CA ILE A 236 -10.87 -14.26 -1.03
C ILE A 236 -12.36 -14.50 -0.85
N ARG A 237 -13.12 -13.48 -0.43
CA ARG A 237 -14.58 -13.58 -0.24
C ARG A 237 -15.34 -13.93 -1.52
N ALA A 238 -14.96 -13.37 -2.65
CA ALA A 238 -15.67 -13.56 -3.92
C ALA A 238 -15.35 -14.90 -4.61
N THR A 239 -14.19 -15.49 -4.33
CA THR A 239 -13.66 -16.62 -5.11
C THR A 239 -13.64 -17.95 -4.38
N SER A 240 -13.94 -17.95 -3.07
CA SER A 240 -13.95 -19.14 -2.23
C SER A 240 -15.36 -19.52 -1.77
N THR A 241 -15.51 -20.75 -1.30
CA THR A 241 -16.70 -21.22 -0.58
C THR A 241 -16.43 -21.31 0.92
N GLY A 242 -17.49 -21.17 1.73
CA GLY A 242 -17.41 -21.22 3.19
C GLY A 242 -17.19 -19.85 3.84
N PRO A 243 -16.96 -19.82 5.17
CA PRO A 243 -16.80 -18.57 5.90
C PRO A 243 -15.62 -17.74 5.39
N ALA A 244 -15.90 -16.48 5.09
CA ALA A 244 -14.93 -15.49 4.65
C ALA A 244 -13.74 -15.40 5.63
N GLY A 245 -12.52 -15.59 5.13
CA GLY A 245 -11.30 -15.49 5.93
C GLY A 245 -10.95 -16.75 6.73
N SER A 246 -11.74 -17.83 6.63
CA SER A 246 -11.34 -19.16 7.12
C SER A 246 -10.06 -19.64 6.43
N ALA A 247 -9.30 -20.51 7.08
CA ALA A 247 -8.09 -21.09 6.51
C ALA A 247 -8.36 -21.81 5.17
N ASP A 248 -9.53 -22.45 5.02
CA ASP A 248 -9.96 -23.06 3.77
C ASP A 248 -10.25 -22.03 2.67
N SER A 249 -10.96 -20.94 2.99
CA SER A 249 -11.23 -19.88 2.02
C SER A 249 -9.93 -19.28 1.48
N VAL A 250 -8.97 -19.02 2.37
CA VAL A 250 -7.63 -18.53 2.03
C VAL A 250 -6.90 -19.54 1.14
N ARG A 251 -6.88 -20.83 1.51
CA ARG A 251 -6.24 -21.90 0.73
C ARG A 251 -6.83 -22.00 -0.67
N GLN A 252 -8.16 -21.91 -0.83
CA GLN A 252 -8.82 -21.97 -2.13
C GLN A 252 -8.37 -20.84 -3.05
N THR A 253 -8.32 -19.60 -2.55
CA THR A 253 -7.85 -18.46 -3.33
C THR A 253 -6.35 -18.53 -3.62
N GLN A 254 -5.53 -18.95 -2.65
CA GLN A 254 -4.07 -19.11 -2.80
C GLN A 254 -3.64 -20.19 -3.81
N ARG A 255 -4.56 -20.99 -4.35
CA ARG A 255 -4.31 -21.88 -5.51
C ARG A 255 -4.09 -21.13 -6.82
N PHE A 256 -4.53 -19.87 -6.91
CA PHE A 256 -4.40 -19.08 -8.14
C PHE A 256 -4.01 -17.61 -7.88
N ALA A 257 -4.22 -17.06 -6.69
CA ALA A 257 -3.85 -15.68 -6.36
C ALA A 257 -3.13 -15.62 -5.00
N ARG A 258 -1.92 -15.06 -4.94
CA ARG A 258 -1.13 -14.89 -3.71
C ARG A 258 -0.69 -13.45 -3.55
N LEU A 259 -0.86 -12.90 -2.34
CA LEU A 259 -0.35 -11.58 -1.97
C LEU A 259 0.88 -11.72 -1.07
N PHE A 260 1.96 -11.01 -1.37
CA PHE A 260 3.14 -10.88 -0.53
C PHE A 260 3.22 -9.45 0.01
N THR A 261 3.53 -9.31 1.30
CA THR A 261 3.59 -8.03 1.98
C THR A 261 5.05 -7.84 2.38
N VAL A 262 5.66 -6.71 2.00
CA VAL A 262 7.13 -6.54 2.08
C VAL A 262 7.48 -5.55 3.19
N PRO A 263 8.09 -6.01 4.30
CA PRO A 263 8.55 -5.17 5.40
C PRO A 263 9.42 -4.02 4.95
N GLY A 264 9.14 -2.80 5.43
CA GLY A 264 9.99 -1.62 5.19
C GLY A 264 10.24 -1.21 3.73
N MET A 265 9.68 -1.90 2.74
CA MET A 265 9.77 -1.50 1.34
C MET A 265 8.80 -0.37 1.07
N THR A 266 9.24 0.63 0.30
CA THR A 266 8.36 1.73 -0.14
C THR A 266 7.62 1.34 -1.43
N HIS A 267 7.25 2.33 -2.26
CA HIS A 267 6.47 2.08 -3.48
C HIS A 267 7.29 1.33 -4.52
N CYS A 268 6.85 0.11 -4.87
CA CYS A 268 7.47 -0.82 -5.81
C CYS A 268 8.88 -1.32 -5.46
N GLY A 269 9.66 -0.58 -4.68
CA GLY A 269 11.03 -0.86 -4.24
C GLY A 269 11.51 0.23 -3.27
N GLY A 270 12.82 0.29 -3.01
CA GLY A 270 13.40 1.28 -2.09
C GLY A 270 13.01 1.08 -0.63
N GLY A 271 13.35 2.04 0.23
CA GLY A 271 13.02 1.99 1.66
C GLY A 271 14.02 1.26 2.55
N PRO A 272 13.82 1.31 3.88
CA PRO A 272 14.74 0.72 4.87
C PRO A 272 14.72 -0.82 4.92
N GLY A 273 13.67 -1.47 4.40
CA GLY A 273 13.52 -2.92 4.44
C GLY A 273 14.06 -3.67 3.21
N PRO A 274 14.00 -5.01 3.21
CA PRO A 274 14.47 -5.84 2.10
C PRO A 274 13.56 -5.66 0.88
N ASN A 275 14.10 -4.99 -0.14
CA ASN A 275 13.35 -4.41 -1.25
C ASN A 275 13.75 -4.99 -2.62
N VAL A 276 14.73 -5.90 -2.66
CA VAL A 276 15.15 -6.61 -3.88
C VAL A 276 14.75 -8.08 -3.79
N PHE A 277 14.00 -8.57 -4.77
CA PHE A 277 13.59 -9.98 -4.90
C PHE A 277 13.12 -10.29 -6.32
N ASP A 278 13.18 -11.57 -6.71
CA ASP A 278 12.56 -12.06 -7.94
C ASP A 278 11.05 -12.27 -7.72
N ALA A 279 10.26 -11.36 -8.29
CA ALA A 279 8.80 -11.49 -8.31
C ALA A 279 8.24 -11.95 -9.68
N LEU A 280 9.07 -12.20 -10.69
CA LEU A 280 8.62 -12.71 -12.01
C LEU A 280 8.82 -14.22 -12.14
N GLY A 281 10.02 -14.72 -11.85
CA GLY A 281 10.35 -16.13 -11.97
C GLY A 281 9.41 -17.07 -11.20
N PRO A 282 8.92 -16.73 -9.99
CA PRO A 282 7.95 -17.58 -9.31
C PRO A 282 6.58 -17.62 -10.00
N VAL A 283 6.17 -16.57 -10.72
CA VAL A 283 4.93 -16.59 -11.51
C VAL A 283 5.10 -17.46 -12.74
N VAL A 284 6.25 -17.37 -13.42
CA VAL A 284 6.57 -18.22 -14.57
C VAL A 284 6.52 -19.69 -14.18
N ARG A 285 7.22 -20.08 -13.10
CA ARG A 285 7.18 -21.46 -12.58
C ARG A 285 5.77 -21.89 -12.17
N TRP A 286 4.97 -20.98 -11.62
CA TRP A 286 3.60 -21.30 -11.23
C TRP A 286 2.69 -21.54 -12.44
N VAL A 287 2.88 -20.81 -13.52
CA VAL A 287 2.05 -20.93 -14.73
C VAL A 287 2.49 -22.12 -15.59
N GLU A 288 3.79 -22.33 -15.73
CA GLU A 288 4.36 -23.33 -16.65
C GLU A 288 4.56 -24.70 -16.01
N GLN A 289 4.78 -24.75 -14.69
CA GLN A 289 5.17 -25.97 -13.97
C GLN A 289 4.22 -26.29 -12.79
N ASP A 290 3.18 -25.47 -12.60
CA ASP A 290 2.26 -25.51 -11.44
C ASP A 290 2.97 -25.43 -10.07
N ILE A 291 4.17 -24.84 -10.03
CA ILE A 291 4.94 -24.63 -8.79
C ILE A 291 4.63 -23.26 -8.19
N ALA A 292 3.66 -23.24 -7.28
CA ALA A 292 3.19 -22.02 -6.64
C ALA A 292 4.17 -21.48 -5.58
N PRO A 293 4.49 -20.18 -5.55
CA PRO A 293 5.48 -19.61 -4.61
C PRO A 293 5.01 -19.66 -3.16
N THR A 294 5.57 -20.56 -2.36
CA THR A 294 5.29 -20.65 -0.91
C THR A 294 6.09 -19.63 -0.10
N GLU A 295 7.20 -19.18 -0.65
CA GLU A 295 8.07 -18.16 -0.08
C GLU A 295 8.87 -17.42 -1.17
N ILE A 296 9.29 -16.20 -0.86
CA ILE A 296 10.18 -15.38 -1.69
C ILE A 296 11.23 -14.75 -0.77
N THR A 297 12.50 -14.96 -1.04
CA THR A 297 13.58 -14.29 -0.30
C THR A 297 13.74 -12.88 -0.83
N ALA A 298 13.60 -11.90 0.06
CA ALA A 298 13.87 -10.49 -0.20
C ALA A 298 15.15 -10.05 0.51
N THR A 299 15.88 -9.15 -0.14
CA THR A 299 17.22 -8.69 0.27
C THR A 299 17.25 -7.17 0.39
N LYS A 300 17.93 -6.67 1.42
CA LYS A 300 18.43 -5.29 1.48
C LYS A 300 19.95 -5.34 1.28
N TYR A 301 20.45 -4.54 0.35
CA TYR A 301 21.89 -4.35 0.17
C TYR A 301 22.40 -3.19 1.02
N VAL A 302 23.69 -3.25 1.40
CA VAL A 302 24.37 -2.14 2.05
C VAL A 302 24.32 -0.94 1.10
N ASN A 303 23.87 0.21 1.60
CA ASN A 303 23.71 1.45 0.81
C ASN A 303 22.88 1.30 -0.48
N ASP A 304 21.97 0.32 -0.54
CA ASP A 304 21.20 -0.03 -1.75
C ASP A 304 22.10 -0.41 -2.96
N ASP A 305 23.33 -0.84 -2.70
CA ASP A 305 24.33 -1.22 -3.71
C ASP A 305 24.67 -2.72 -3.59
N PRO A 306 24.27 -3.55 -4.58
CA PRO A 306 24.57 -4.98 -4.59
C PRO A 306 26.06 -5.31 -4.49
N THR A 307 26.95 -4.42 -4.94
CA THR A 307 28.40 -4.62 -4.89
C THR A 307 28.98 -4.50 -3.48
N GLN A 308 28.26 -3.86 -2.56
CA GLN A 308 28.66 -3.66 -1.16
C GLN A 308 28.15 -4.77 -0.22
N GLY A 309 27.52 -5.80 -0.78
CA GLY A 309 27.07 -6.98 -0.04
C GLY A 309 25.69 -6.83 0.59
N THR A 310 25.23 -7.92 1.21
CA THR A 310 23.90 -8.02 1.79
C THR A 310 23.87 -7.48 3.21
N ALA A 311 22.99 -6.52 3.49
CA ALA A 311 22.77 -5.99 4.82
C ALA A 311 21.82 -6.88 5.64
N LEU A 312 20.72 -7.36 5.03
CA LEU A 312 19.79 -8.31 5.63
C LEU A 312 18.97 -9.04 4.57
N THR A 313 18.44 -10.22 4.93
CA THR A 313 17.44 -10.95 4.15
C THR A 313 16.19 -11.25 4.98
N ARG A 314 15.04 -11.38 4.31
CA ARG A 314 13.77 -11.83 4.89
C ARG A 314 13.07 -12.79 3.94
N THR A 315 12.55 -13.88 4.48
CA THR A 315 11.66 -14.79 3.76
C THR A 315 10.23 -14.25 3.81
N LEU A 316 9.73 -13.75 2.68
CA LEU A 316 8.35 -13.33 2.50
C LEU A 316 7.45 -14.55 2.32
N ARG A 317 6.26 -14.52 2.92
CA ARG A 317 5.25 -15.58 2.81
C ARG A 317 3.91 -15.02 2.31
N PRO A 318 3.08 -15.83 1.65
CA PRO A 318 1.75 -15.39 1.24
C PRO A 318 0.89 -14.94 2.42
N TYR A 319 0.28 -13.76 2.28
CA TYR A 319 -0.69 -13.21 3.21
C TYR A 319 -2.01 -14.02 3.19
N PRO A 320 -2.71 -14.18 4.34
CA PRO A 320 -2.33 -13.74 5.69
C PRO A 320 -1.27 -14.64 6.33
N TYR A 321 -0.39 -14.01 7.13
CA TYR A 321 0.60 -14.69 7.95
C TYR A 321 -0.11 -15.55 9.01
N GLY A 322 0.20 -16.86 9.07
CA GLY A 322 -0.31 -17.74 10.13
C GLY A 322 -1.38 -18.77 9.74
N ALA A 323 -1.65 -19.00 8.45
CA ALA A 323 -2.54 -20.09 8.02
C ALA A 323 -1.93 -21.51 8.15
N THR A 324 -0.72 -21.67 8.69
CA THR A 324 -0.06 -22.98 8.85
C THR A 324 0.72 -23.11 10.17
N ARG A 325 0.02 -23.61 11.20
CA ARG A 325 0.39 -24.81 12.00
C ARG A 325 -0.81 -25.18 12.89
N GLN A 326 -1.78 -25.89 12.30
CA GLN A 326 -2.61 -26.84 13.05
C GLN A 326 -2.11 -28.23 12.68
N GLY A 327 -1.52 -28.91 13.67
CA GLY A 327 -1.33 -30.36 13.76
C GLY A 327 -0.70 -31.10 12.57
N CYS A 328 0.56 -31.50 12.72
CA CYS A 328 0.84 -32.93 12.52
C CYS A 328 0.93 -33.52 13.93
N ALA A 329 0.13 -34.56 14.17
CA ALA A 329 0.25 -35.44 15.34
C ALA A 329 1.61 -36.15 15.33
#